data_AF-A0A841EEB7-F1
#
_entry.id   AF-A0A841EEB7-F1
#
_cell.length_a   1.000
_cell.length_b   1.000
_cell.length_c   1.000
_cell.angle_alpha   90.00
_cell.angle_beta   90.00
_cell.angle_gamma   90.00
#
_symmetry.space_group_name_H-M   'P 1'
#
loop_
_entity.id
_entity.type
_entity.pdbx_description
1 polymer ?
#
loop_
_entity_poly.entity_id
_entity_poly.type
_entity_poly.pdbx_seq_one_letter_code
_entity_poly.pdbx_strand_id
1 'polypeptide(L)'
;MGEHTDDGPTPISDIFDQTYPLPEYSPEDRLKALIFYLRARAGAVEPELRRSAALLGTPTAVLEALLAGDMHTMRAELANEADGWGVLSSLLAYGGGLGAEYEVLAVALREFEEIAMDPLQRRRLPISTGMLERRGYQHSGEVATSGITAATDPRRAGTRQELLEALHCLHFRAGHPSMRAMETKASAIPEGADTDKHIPRSHNTLGKVHKSRERLPFLASFLAFVRGCGVAELAELAAWEDAYMRIEMPKQRARGRAIPDQSKGEGGWNSPTGPQSVR
;
A
#
# COMPACT_ATOMS: atom_id res chain seq x y z
N MET A 1 -25.01 25.39 24.05
CA MET A 1 -25.97 24.37 23.59
C MET A 1 -25.58 24.09 22.15
N GLY A 2 -24.74 23.09 21.91
CA GLY A 2 -25.13 21.70 21.61
C GLY A 2 -25.03 21.58 20.08
N GLU A 3 -24.27 20.68 19.47
CA GLU A 3 -24.16 19.25 19.71
C GLU A 3 -22.70 18.77 19.57
N HIS A 4 -22.22 18.04 20.56
CA HIS A 4 -21.09 17.12 20.37
C HIS A 4 -21.68 15.87 19.72
N THR A 5 -21.49 15.71 18.41
CA THR A 5 -21.72 14.42 17.75
C THR A 5 -20.67 13.44 18.29
N ASP A 6 -21.21 12.45 18.99
CA ASP A 6 -20.51 11.32 19.60
C ASP A 6 -20.01 10.43 18.45
N ASP A 7 -18.82 10.74 17.90
CA ASP A 7 -18.22 9.97 16.80
C ASP A 7 -17.89 8.56 17.30
N GLY A 8 -18.73 7.60 16.91
CA GLY A 8 -18.54 6.19 17.17
C GLY A 8 -17.25 5.66 16.52
N PRO A 9 -16.79 4.48 16.95
CA PRO A 9 -15.58 3.85 16.41
C PRO A 9 -15.67 3.67 14.89
N THR A 10 -14.60 4.02 14.17
CA THR A 10 -14.47 3.83 12.71
C THR A 10 -14.67 2.36 12.33
N PRO A 11 -15.53 2.04 11.34
CA PRO A 11 -15.75 0.66 10.94
C PRO A 11 -14.48 0.03 10.39
N ILE A 12 -14.16 -1.19 10.84
CA ILE A 12 -12.92 -1.87 10.43
C ILE A 12 -12.85 -2.11 8.92
N SER A 13 -14.00 -2.25 8.26
CA SER A 13 -14.09 -2.40 6.79
C SER A 13 -13.44 -1.24 6.04
N ASP A 14 -13.60 -0.03 6.54
CA ASP A 14 -13.13 1.18 5.87
C ASP A 14 -11.64 1.33 6.03
N ILE A 15 -11.13 1.01 7.23
CA ILE A 15 -9.70 0.90 7.50
C ILE A 15 -9.08 -0.15 6.60
N PHE A 16 -9.76 -1.29 6.40
CA PHE A 16 -9.29 -2.38 5.55
C PHE A 16 -9.27 -2.02 4.07
N ASP A 17 -10.33 -1.39 3.58
CA ASP A 17 -10.45 -0.99 2.18
C ASP A 17 -9.49 0.14 1.80
N GLN A 18 -9.13 1.00 2.77
CA GLN A 18 -8.11 2.04 2.61
C GLN A 18 -6.68 1.49 2.72
N THR A 19 -6.42 0.56 3.66
CA THR A 19 -5.07 0.05 3.92
C THR A 19 -4.66 -1.06 2.95
N TYR A 20 -5.62 -1.85 2.47
CA TYR A 20 -5.37 -3.01 1.61
C TYR A 20 -6.27 -3.03 0.37
N PRO A 21 -6.28 -1.99 -0.48
CA PRO A 21 -7.26 -1.85 -1.56
C PRO A 21 -7.24 -3.04 -2.53
N LEU A 22 -8.43 -3.53 -2.92
CA LEU A 22 -8.62 -4.70 -3.81
C LEU A 22 -7.85 -4.66 -5.16
N PRO A 23 -7.58 -3.49 -5.79
CA PRO A 23 -6.76 -3.43 -7.00
C PRO A 23 -5.28 -3.80 -6.80
N GLU A 24 -4.81 -3.78 -5.56
CA GLU A 24 -3.40 -3.99 -5.20
C GLU A 24 -3.20 -5.24 -4.34
N TYR A 25 -4.19 -5.59 -3.52
CA TYR A 25 -4.14 -6.72 -2.62
C TYR A 25 -5.23 -7.73 -2.97
N SER A 26 -4.85 -8.99 -3.08
CA SER A 26 -5.83 -10.06 -3.30
C SER A 26 -6.72 -10.22 -2.05
N PRO A 27 -7.92 -10.81 -2.19
CA PRO A 27 -8.73 -11.20 -1.04
C PRO A 27 -7.97 -12.07 -0.03
N GLU A 28 -7.04 -12.90 -0.50
CA GLU A 28 -6.17 -13.74 0.34
C GLU A 28 -5.20 -12.87 1.16
N ASP A 29 -4.59 -11.85 0.55
CA ASP A 29 -3.70 -10.90 1.25
C ASP A 29 -4.47 -10.05 2.26
N ARG A 30 -5.70 -9.65 1.90
CA ARG A 30 -6.59 -8.88 2.77
C ARG A 30 -7.04 -9.71 3.97
N LEU A 31 -7.47 -10.95 3.77
CA LEU A 31 -7.84 -11.84 4.88
C LEU A 31 -6.64 -12.13 5.79
N LYS A 32 -5.43 -12.32 5.23
CA LYS A 32 -4.19 -12.44 6.02
C LYS A 32 -3.94 -11.20 6.87
N ALA A 33 -4.00 -10.02 6.26
CA ALA A 33 -3.77 -8.77 6.97
C ALA A 33 -4.77 -8.61 8.13
N LEU A 34 -6.01 -9.05 7.96
CA LEU A 34 -7.05 -8.96 8.98
C LEU A 34 -6.73 -9.87 10.17
N ILE A 35 -6.27 -11.09 9.89
CA ILE A 35 -5.81 -12.05 10.90
C ILE A 35 -4.60 -11.47 11.66
N PHE A 36 -3.63 -10.86 10.95
CA PHE A 36 -2.49 -10.20 11.59
C PHE A 36 -2.94 -9.03 12.48
N TYR A 37 -3.86 -8.20 12.01
CA TYR A 37 -4.43 -7.11 12.79
C TYR A 37 -5.08 -7.62 14.08
N LEU A 38 -5.91 -8.66 14.00
CA LEU A 38 -6.55 -9.25 15.18
C LEU A 38 -5.53 -9.78 16.18
N ARG A 39 -4.52 -10.51 15.70
CA ARG A 39 -3.44 -11.03 16.57
C ARG A 39 -2.67 -9.91 17.26
N ALA A 40 -2.33 -8.85 16.52
CA ALA A 40 -1.59 -7.71 17.03
C ALA A 40 -2.41 -6.90 18.04
N ARG A 41 -3.68 -6.62 17.74
CA ARG A 41 -4.60 -5.87 18.61
C ARG A 41 -4.89 -6.61 19.91
N ALA A 42 -5.16 -7.91 19.82
CA ALA A 42 -5.56 -8.72 20.96
C ALA A 42 -4.38 -9.18 21.84
N GLY A 43 -3.14 -9.07 21.35
CA GLY A 43 -2.01 -9.70 22.01
C GLY A 43 -2.13 -11.23 22.08
N ALA A 44 -2.84 -11.84 21.12
CA ALA A 44 -3.13 -13.28 21.12
C ALA A 44 -1.83 -14.09 21.09
N VAL A 45 -1.58 -14.87 22.14
CA VAL A 45 -0.39 -15.73 22.26
C VAL A 45 -0.71 -17.13 21.73
N GLU A 46 0.25 -17.72 21.01
CA GLU A 46 0.06 -18.97 20.30
C GLU A 46 -0.43 -20.15 21.18
N PRO A 47 0.06 -20.35 22.43
CA PRO A 47 -0.43 -21.43 23.29
C PRO A 47 -1.91 -21.31 23.67
N GLU A 48 -2.41 -20.09 23.84
CA GLU A 48 -3.82 -19.84 24.15
C GLU A 48 -4.70 -20.05 22.93
N LEU A 49 -4.25 -19.58 21.77
CA LEU A 49 -4.93 -19.83 20.50
C LEU A 49 -5.07 -21.33 20.21
N ARG A 50 -3.99 -22.11 20.40
CA ARG A 50 -4.00 -23.58 20.24
C ARG A 50 -4.99 -24.27 21.19
N ARG A 51 -5.04 -23.83 22.45
CA ARG A 51 -5.98 -24.36 23.44
C ARG A 51 -7.43 -24.06 23.06
N SER A 52 -7.74 -22.81 22.70
CA SER A 52 -9.09 -22.42 22.30
C SER A 52 -9.54 -23.08 21.01
N ALA A 53 -8.66 -23.19 20.01
CA ALA A 53 -8.96 -23.90 18.76
C ALA A 53 -9.32 -25.38 19.03
N ALA A 54 -8.59 -26.06 19.92
CA ALA A 54 -8.91 -27.43 20.31
C ALA A 54 -10.29 -27.54 21.00
N LEU A 55 -10.66 -26.56 21.84
CA LEU A 55 -11.98 -26.51 22.49
C LEU A 55 -13.11 -26.23 21.50
N LEU A 56 -12.86 -25.43 20.47
CA LEU A 56 -13.80 -25.14 19.39
C LEU A 56 -13.92 -26.29 18.37
N GLY A 57 -13.12 -27.35 18.52
CA GLY A 57 -13.06 -28.45 17.55
C GLY A 57 -12.47 -28.03 16.21
N THR A 58 -11.71 -26.93 16.16
CA THR A 58 -11.05 -26.48 14.94
C THR A 58 -10.02 -27.50 14.48
N PRO A 59 -10.04 -27.93 13.20
CA PRO A 59 -9.02 -28.85 12.68
C PRO A 59 -7.61 -28.28 12.86
N THR A 60 -6.69 -29.12 13.35
CA THR A 60 -5.30 -28.68 13.63
C THR A 60 -4.65 -28.08 12.38
N ALA A 61 -4.89 -28.66 11.20
CA ALA A 61 -4.35 -28.17 9.94
C ALA A 61 -4.85 -26.75 9.57
N VAL A 62 -6.12 -26.43 9.85
CA VAL A 62 -6.67 -25.07 9.67
C VAL A 62 -5.95 -24.07 10.58
N LEU A 63 -5.73 -24.44 11.85
CA LEU A 63 -5.03 -23.59 12.80
C LEU A 63 -3.57 -23.35 12.40
N GLU A 64 -2.82 -24.40 12.06
CA GLU A 64 -1.42 -24.26 11.63
C GLU A 64 -1.32 -23.40 10.36
N ALA A 65 -2.24 -23.59 9.41
CA ALA A 65 -2.30 -22.79 8.20
C ALA A 65 -2.61 -21.32 8.50
N LEU A 66 -3.53 -21.03 9.42
CA LEU A 66 -3.83 -19.67 9.87
C LEU A 66 -2.61 -19.02 10.56
N LEU A 67 -1.91 -19.77 11.42
CA LEU A 67 -0.71 -19.29 12.12
C LEU A 67 0.45 -18.99 11.17
N ALA A 68 0.64 -19.84 10.16
CA ALA A 68 1.67 -19.70 9.13
C ALA A 68 1.29 -18.66 8.05
N GLY A 69 0.03 -18.20 8.02
CA GLY A 69 -0.48 -17.40 6.91
C GLY A 69 -0.50 -18.17 5.59
N ASP A 70 -0.68 -19.48 5.62
CA ASP A 70 -0.85 -20.32 4.42
C ASP A 70 -2.32 -20.42 4.05
N MET A 71 -2.80 -19.43 3.29
CA MET A 71 -4.18 -19.36 2.83
C MET A 71 -4.57 -20.51 1.89
N HIS A 72 -3.61 -21.09 1.17
CA HIS A 72 -3.90 -22.17 0.25
C HIS A 72 -4.27 -23.44 1.02
N THR A 73 -3.42 -23.80 1.99
CA THR A 73 -3.67 -24.93 2.89
C THR A 73 -4.90 -24.68 3.74
N MET A 74 -5.06 -23.48 4.32
CA MET A 74 -6.25 -23.15 5.13
C MET A 74 -7.55 -23.33 4.33
N ARG A 75 -7.57 -22.88 3.07
CA ARG A 75 -8.75 -23.05 2.19
C ARG A 75 -9.00 -24.52 1.86
N ALA A 76 -7.96 -25.29 1.55
CA ALA A 76 -8.09 -26.71 1.23
C ALA A 76 -8.68 -27.50 2.41
N GLU A 77 -8.23 -27.21 3.62
CA GLU A 77 -8.73 -27.84 4.85
C GLU A 77 -10.16 -27.40 5.17
N LEU A 78 -10.47 -26.10 5.07
CA LEU A 78 -11.83 -25.60 5.29
C LEU A 78 -12.85 -26.12 4.26
N ALA A 79 -12.41 -26.49 3.06
CA ALA A 79 -13.28 -27.11 2.06
C ALA A 79 -13.67 -28.57 2.39
N ASN A 80 -12.94 -29.23 3.30
CA ASN A 80 -13.28 -30.57 3.78
C ASN A 80 -14.34 -30.52 4.89
N GLU A 81 -14.60 -29.35 5.47
CA GLU A 81 -15.58 -29.14 6.52
C GLU A 81 -16.97 -28.85 5.94
N ALA A 82 -18.02 -29.34 6.61
CA ALA A 82 -19.40 -29.09 6.20
C ALA A 82 -19.79 -27.60 6.28
N ASP A 83 -19.15 -26.86 7.19
CA ASP A 83 -19.29 -25.42 7.36
C ASP A 83 -17.92 -24.76 7.60
N GLY A 84 -17.11 -24.66 6.53
CA GLY A 84 -15.78 -24.05 6.59
C GLY A 84 -15.79 -22.59 7.09
N TRP A 85 -16.83 -21.82 6.78
CA TRP A 85 -16.97 -20.47 7.34
C TRP A 85 -17.29 -20.51 8.83
N GLY A 86 -18.16 -21.40 9.28
CA GLY A 86 -18.46 -21.60 10.71
C GLY A 86 -17.22 -21.92 11.53
N VAL A 87 -16.32 -22.76 10.99
CA VAL A 87 -15.02 -23.07 11.62
C VAL A 87 -14.13 -21.83 11.69
N LEU A 88 -13.96 -21.10 10.58
CA LEU A 88 -13.10 -19.91 10.54
C LEU A 88 -13.64 -18.77 11.43
N SER A 89 -14.94 -18.48 11.35
CA SER A 89 -15.58 -17.42 12.13
C SER A 89 -15.56 -17.71 13.62
N SER A 90 -15.76 -18.97 14.04
CA SER A 90 -15.63 -19.38 15.44
C SER A 90 -14.21 -19.18 15.95
N LEU A 91 -13.21 -19.50 15.13
CA LEU A 91 -11.82 -19.26 15.47
C LEU A 91 -11.49 -17.77 15.58
N LEU A 92 -11.99 -16.93 14.65
CA LEU A 92 -11.76 -15.47 14.72
C LEU A 92 -12.46 -14.82 15.91
N ALA A 93 -13.69 -15.25 16.24
CA ALA A 93 -14.47 -14.69 17.34
C ALA A 93 -13.98 -15.16 18.72
N TYR A 94 -13.62 -16.44 18.85
CA TYR A 94 -13.40 -17.09 20.15
C TYR A 94 -12.01 -17.74 20.31
N GLY A 95 -11.14 -17.65 19.30
CA GLY A 95 -9.81 -18.23 19.30
C GLY A 95 -8.84 -17.47 20.20
N GLY A 96 -8.83 -17.78 21.49
CA GLY A 96 -7.70 -17.51 22.40
C GLY A 96 -7.23 -16.06 22.40
N GLY A 97 -8.17 -15.12 22.35
CA GLY A 97 -7.89 -13.68 22.37
C GLY A 97 -8.23 -12.94 21.08
N LEU A 98 -8.34 -13.60 19.91
CA LEU A 98 -8.60 -12.91 18.64
C LEU A 98 -9.82 -11.97 18.70
N GLY A 99 -10.91 -12.39 19.34
CA GLY A 99 -11.98 -11.50 19.79
C GLY A 99 -12.60 -10.65 18.67
N ALA A 100 -12.71 -11.21 17.47
CA ALA A 100 -13.21 -10.49 16.32
C ALA A 100 -14.64 -9.98 16.56
N GLU A 101 -14.81 -8.66 16.47
CA GLU A 101 -16.13 -8.02 16.53
C GLU A 101 -16.93 -8.33 15.26
N TYR A 102 -18.24 -8.12 15.33
CA TYR A 102 -19.15 -8.43 14.23
C TYR A 102 -18.72 -7.82 12.88
N GLU A 103 -18.22 -6.58 12.88
CA GLU A 103 -17.74 -5.91 11.68
C GLU A 103 -16.50 -6.59 11.09
N VAL A 104 -15.59 -7.06 11.94
CA VAL A 104 -14.39 -7.80 11.53
C VAL A 104 -14.79 -9.11 10.88
N LEU A 105 -15.77 -9.80 11.47
CA LEU A 105 -16.31 -11.05 10.94
C LEU A 105 -17.03 -10.82 9.60
N ALA A 106 -17.74 -9.71 9.43
CA ALA A 106 -18.38 -9.36 8.16
C ALA A 106 -17.35 -9.11 7.04
N VAL A 107 -16.25 -8.43 7.35
CA VAL A 107 -15.14 -8.25 6.40
C VAL A 107 -14.48 -9.58 6.08
N ALA A 108 -14.18 -10.39 7.10
CA ALA A 108 -13.59 -11.71 6.93
C ALA A 108 -14.47 -12.62 6.06
N LEU A 109 -15.80 -12.60 6.26
CA LEU A 109 -16.76 -13.36 5.46
C LEU A 109 -16.70 -12.96 4.00
N ARG A 110 -16.70 -11.65 3.72
CA ARG A 110 -16.63 -11.12 2.36
C ARG A 110 -15.38 -11.60 1.63
N GLU A 111 -14.21 -11.51 2.28
CA GLU A 111 -12.97 -11.99 1.68
C GLU A 111 -12.97 -13.53 1.54
N PHE A 112 -13.52 -14.26 2.52
CA PHE A 112 -13.63 -15.72 2.49
C PHE A 112 -14.52 -16.22 1.34
N GLU A 113 -15.68 -15.61 1.14
CA GLU A 113 -16.59 -15.94 0.03
C GLU A 113 -15.91 -15.74 -1.33
N GLU A 114 -15.16 -14.66 -1.50
CA GLU A 114 -14.42 -14.39 -2.73
C GLU A 114 -13.29 -15.41 -2.98
N ILE A 115 -12.62 -15.86 -1.90
CA ILE A 115 -11.58 -16.90 -1.95
C ILE A 115 -12.18 -18.28 -2.30
N ALA A 116 -13.36 -18.58 -1.77
CA ALA A 116 -14.07 -19.85 -1.96
C ALA A 116 -14.62 -20.03 -3.38
N MET A 117 -14.83 -18.94 -4.14
CA MET A 117 -15.24 -19.03 -5.54
C MET A 117 -14.18 -19.72 -6.43
N ASP A 118 -14.67 -20.49 -7.42
CA ASP A 118 -13.85 -21.10 -8.48
C ASP A 118 -12.98 -20.01 -9.14
N PRO A 119 -11.67 -20.20 -9.35
CA PRO A 119 -10.81 -19.22 -10.03
C PRO A 119 -11.34 -18.62 -11.34
N LEU A 120 -12.16 -19.36 -12.08
CA LEU A 120 -12.83 -18.90 -13.31
C LEU A 120 -14.10 -18.08 -13.03
N GLN A 121 -14.72 -18.29 -11.87
CA GLN A 121 -15.89 -17.55 -11.37
C GLN A 121 -15.51 -16.38 -10.46
N ARG A 122 -14.29 -16.40 -9.89
CA ARG A 122 -13.68 -15.28 -9.19
C ARG A 122 -13.76 -14.09 -10.13
N ARG A 123 -14.49 -13.06 -9.73
CA ARG A 123 -14.63 -11.87 -10.55
C ARG A 123 -13.29 -11.15 -10.54
N ARG A 124 -12.43 -11.47 -11.52
CA ARG A 124 -11.34 -10.58 -11.93
C ARG A 124 -11.92 -9.37 -12.66
N LEU A 125 -12.79 -8.61 -11.99
CA LEU A 125 -13.32 -7.36 -12.51
C LEU A 125 -13.28 -6.31 -11.39
N PRO A 126 -12.65 -5.15 -11.65
CA PRO A 126 -12.57 -4.06 -10.71
C PRO A 126 -13.98 -3.64 -10.33
N ILE A 127 -14.26 -3.58 -9.04
CA ILE A 127 -15.49 -2.95 -8.54
C ILE A 127 -15.47 -1.52 -9.09
N SER A 128 -16.46 -1.18 -9.93
CA SER A 128 -16.49 0.13 -10.55
C SER A 128 -16.69 1.20 -9.48
N THR A 129 -16.02 2.34 -9.64
CA THR A 129 -16.12 3.51 -8.75
C THR A 129 -17.58 3.88 -8.47
N GLY A 130 -18.48 3.72 -9.45
CA GLY A 130 -19.92 4.00 -9.29
C GLY A 130 -20.70 3.01 -8.40
N MET A 131 -20.23 1.77 -8.19
CA MET A 131 -20.80 0.85 -7.20
C MET A 131 -20.26 1.10 -5.79
N LEU A 132 -19.00 1.55 -5.68
CA LEU A 132 -18.42 2.01 -4.43
C LEU A 132 -19.05 3.34 -3.98
N GLU A 133 -19.26 4.28 -4.90
CA GLU A 133 -19.94 5.55 -4.64
C GLU A 133 -21.41 5.35 -4.25
N ARG A 134 -22.17 4.47 -4.91
CA ARG A 134 -23.57 4.20 -4.49
C ARG A 134 -23.67 3.62 -3.08
N ARG A 135 -22.69 2.82 -2.65
CA ARG A 135 -22.66 2.26 -1.29
C ARG A 135 -22.09 3.24 -0.26
N GLY A 136 -21.12 4.09 -0.64
CA GLY A 136 -20.59 5.16 0.21
C GLY A 136 -21.58 6.30 0.44
N TYR A 137 -22.26 6.78 -0.61
CA TYR A 137 -23.24 7.88 -0.49
C TYR A 137 -24.59 7.44 0.09
N GLN A 138 -24.90 6.15 0.15
CA GLN A 138 -26.09 5.67 0.87
C GLN A 138 -25.96 5.82 2.39
N HIS A 139 -24.76 6.08 2.92
CA HIS A 139 -24.54 6.15 4.37
C HIS A 139 -23.71 7.35 4.87
N SER A 140 -23.07 8.15 4.01
CA SER A 140 -22.24 9.26 4.47
C SER A 140 -23.02 10.57 4.61
N GLY A 141 -23.61 10.81 5.77
CA GLY A 141 -23.78 12.17 6.26
C GLY A 141 -22.65 12.46 7.25
N GLU A 142 -21.47 12.88 6.78
CA GLU A 142 -20.41 13.65 7.48
C GLU A 142 -18.95 13.19 7.24
N VAL A 143 -18.05 14.17 7.36
CA VAL A 143 -16.73 14.27 6.72
C VAL A 143 -15.60 13.94 7.72
N ALA A 144 -14.96 12.78 7.58
CA ALA A 144 -13.83 12.38 8.43
C ALA A 144 -12.48 12.96 7.94
N THR A 145 -11.90 13.87 8.72
CA THR A 145 -10.68 14.64 8.37
C THR A 145 -9.37 14.07 8.94
N SER A 146 -9.39 13.05 9.81
CA SER A 146 -8.22 12.66 10.60
C SER A 146 -7.31 11.59 9.95
N GLY A 147 -7.86 10.47 9.45
CA GLY A 147 -7.05 9.36 8.92
C GLY A 147 -6.33 9.64 7.58
N ILE A 148 -6.94 10.48 6.73
CA ILE A 148 -6.43 10.77 5.38
C ILE A 148 -5.16 11.64 5.45
N THR A 149 -4.96 12.41 6.52
CA THR A 149 -3.77 13.26 6.68
C THR A 149 -2.47 12.45 6.84
N ALA A 150 -2.54 11.31 7.52
CA ALA A 150 -1.39 10.44 7.76
C ALA A 150 -0.91 9.72 6.49
N ALA A 151 -1.83 9.28 5.63
CA ALA A 151 -1.52 8.61 4.36
C ALA A 151 -1.03 9.58 3.28
N THR A 152 -1.25 10.88 3.47
CA THR A 152 -0.81 11.95 2.56
C THR A 152 0.41 12.71 3.08
N ASP A 153 1.01 12.29 4.20
CA ASP A 153 2.19 12.93 4.76
C ASP A 153 3.47 12.41 4.07
N PRO A 154 4.15 13.23 3.24
CA PRO A 154 5.35 12.81 2.52
C PRO A 154 6.50 12.44 3.46
N ARG A 155 6.50 12.94 4.70
CA ARG A 155 7.58 12.70 5.67
C ARG A 155 7.71 11.23 6.02
N ARG A 156 6.61 10.47 5.96
CA ARG A 156 6.53 9.05 6.31
C ARG A 156 6.98 8.11 5.19
N ALA A 157 7.05 8.59 3.94
CA ALA A 157 7.46 7.76 2.81
C ALA A 157 8.96 7.44 2.85
N GLY A 158 9.30 6.18 3.14
CA GLY A 158 10.65 5.62 3.14
C GLY A 158 11.03 4.97 1.81
N THR A 159 10.06 4.54 1.01
CA THR A 159 10.30 3.88 -0.28
C THR A 159 9.65 4.62 -1.46
N ARG A 160 10.08 4.29 -2.69
CA ARG A 160 9.48 4.85 -3.91
C ARG A 160 7.99 4.57 -4.00
N GLN A 161 7.61 3.34 -3.68
CA GLN A 161 6.24 2.90 -3.80
C GLN A 161 5.36 3.68 -2.82
N GLU A 162 5.79 3.81 -1.56
CA GLU A 162 5.09 4.62 -0.55
C GLU A 162 4.93 6.09 -0.97
N LEU A 163 5.91 6.68 -1.65
CA LEU A 163 5.79 8.07 -2.13
C LEU A 163 4.79 8.22 -3.30
N LEU A 164 4.70 7.22 -4.18
CA LEU A 164 3.69 7.20 -5.26
C LEU A 164 2.29 6.95 -4.68
N GLU A 165 2.16 6.08 -3.68
CA GLU A 165 0.93 5.85 -2.93
C GLU A 165 0.47 7.13 -2.23
N ALA A 166 1.38 7.84 -1.53
CA ALA A 166 1.07 9.11 -0.90
C ALA A 166 0.57 10.16 -1.91
N LEU A 167 1.13 10.22 -3.12
CA LEU A 167 0.64 11.09 -4.20
C LEU A 167 -0.79 10.74 -4.65
N HIS A 168 -1.09 9.44 -4.75
CA HIS A 168 -2.42 8.97 -5.12
C HIS A 168 -3.43 9.31 -4.04
N CYS A 169 -3.10 9.07 -2.77
CA CYS A 169 -3.92 9.47 -1.63
C CYS A 169 -4.11 11.00 -1.60
N LEU A 170 -3.11 11.78 -2.00
CA LEU A 170 -3.21 13.24 -2.07
C LEU A 170 -4.21 13.69 -3.15
N HIS A 171 -4.21 13.05 -4.32
CA HIS A 171 -5.18 13.33 -5.38
C HIS A 171 -6.61 12.97 -4.96
N PHE A 172 -6.77 11.84 -4.26
CA PHE A 172 -8.03 11.43 -3.67
C PHE A 172 -8.53 12.46 -2.64
N ARG A 173 -7.68 12.83 -1.67
CA ARG A 173 -7.99 13.82 -0.63
C ARG A 173 -8.40 15.18 -1.20
N ALA A 174 -7.86 15.55 -2.36
CA ALA A 174 -8.21 16.78 -3.07
C ALA A 174 -9.58 16.73 -3.78
N GLY A 175 -10.34 15.63 -3.66
CA GLY A 175 -11.64 15.43 -4.30
C GLY A 175 -11.55 15.01 -5.76
N HIS A 176 -10.47 14.31 -6.15
CA HIS A 176 -10.21 13.88 -7.53
C HIS A 176 -10.36 15.00 -8.58
N PRO A 177 -9.63 16.11 -8.42
CA PRO A 177 -9.69 17.19 -9.39
C PRO A 177 -9.30 16.65 -10.78
N SER A 178 -10.05 17.08 -11.80
CA SER A 178 -9.71 16.74 -13.18
C SER A 178 -8.31 17.26 -13.51
N MET A 179 -7.59 16.57 -14.41
CA MET A 179 -6.22 16.98 -14.78
C MET A 179 -6.15 18.42 -15.33
N ARG A 180 -7.23 18.90 -15.97
CA ARG A 180 -7.35 20.30 -16.41
C ARG A 180 -7.51 21.27 -15.25
N ALA A 181 -8.30 20.91 -14.24
CA ALA A 181 -8.41 21.71 -13.01
C ALA A 181 -7.08 21.73 -12.22
N MET A 182 -6.37 20.60 -12.20
CA MET A 182 -5.04 20.52 -11.60
C MET A 182 -4.01 21.38 -12.34
N GLU A 183 -4.05 21.44 -13.67
CA GLU A 183 -3.16 22.30 -14.47
C GLU A 183 -3.31 23.79 -14.08
N THR A 184 -4.55 24.26 -13.92
CA THR A 184 -4.83 25.61 -13.44
C THR A 184 -4.23 25.84 -12.05
N LYS A 185 -4.43 24.91 -11.10
CA LYS A 185 -3.89 25.01 -9.73
C LYS A 185 -2.37 24.92 -9.69
N ALA A 186 -1.78 24.02 -10.48
CA ALA A 186 -0.33 23.79 -10.53
C ALA A 186 0.44 24.99 -11.11
N SER A 187 -0.24 25.82 -11.90
CA SER A 187 0.29 27.05 -12.49
C SER A 187 0.40 28.19 -11.48
N ALA A 188 -0.35 28.13 -10.37
CA ALA A 188 -0.18 29.05 -9.25
C ALA A 188 1.03 28.62 -8.42
N ILE A 189 2.19 29.25 -8.66
CA ILE A 189 3.40 29.05 -7.88
C ILE A 189 3.30 29.92 -6.63
N PRO A 190 3.41 29.35 -5.41
CA PRO A 190 3.39 30.14 -4.18
C PRO A 190 4.54 31.15 -4.13
N GLU A 191 4.28 32.32 -3.57
CA GLU A 191 5.29 33.34 -3.35
C GLU A 191 6.41 32.80 -2.44
N GLY A 192 7.68 32.97 -2.82
CA GLY A 192 8.83 32.44 -2.09
C GLY A 192 9.24 31.00 -2.45
N ALA A 193 8.49 30.31 -3.32
CA ALA A 193 8.91 29.01 -3.85
C ALA A 193 10.00 29.16 -4.93
N ASP A 194 10.92 28.19 -5.01
CA ASP A 194 11.97 28.15 -6.02
C ASP A 194 11.37 27.93 -7.43
N THR A 195 11.44 28.95 -8.29
CA THR A 195 10.83 28.92 -9.62
C THR A 195 11.43 27.88 -10.55
N ASP A 196 12.70 27.50 -10.34
CA ASP A 196 13.38 26.51 -11.19
C ASP A 196 12.89 25.09 -10.89
N LYS A 197 12.43 24.84 -9.66
CA LYS A 197 11.86 23.57 -9.22
C LYS A 197 10.35 23.51 -9.44
N HIS A 198 9.65 24.63 -9.26
CA HIS A 198 8.20 24.72 -9.29
C HIS A 198 7.62 25.08 -10.66
N ILE A 199 8.08 24.41 -11.72
CA ILE A 199 7.63 24.68 -13.10
C ILE A 199 6.17 24.22 -13.32
N PRO A 200 5.30 25.02 -13.97
CA PRO A 200 3.96 24.60 -14.36
C PRO A 200 3.97 23.43 -15.34
N ARG A 201 2.96 22.56 -15.28
CA ARG A 201 2.84 21.39 -16.17
C ARG A 201 1.44 21.25 -16.73
N SER A 202 1.38 20.82 -17.99
CA SER A 202 0.12 20.58 -18.68
C SER A 202 -0.65 19.39 -18.11
N HIS A 203 -1.98 19.39 -18.25
CA HIS A 203 -2.84 18.27 -17.85
C HIS A 203 -2.37 16.92 -18.38
N ASN A 204 -1.80 16.87 -19.60
CA ASN A 204 -1.24 15.63 -20.17
C ASN A 204 -0.03 15.12 -19.38
N THR A 205 0.82 16.03 -18.90
CA THR A 205 1.98 15.67 -18.09
C THR A 205 1.56 15.23 -16.69
N LEU A 206 0.60 15.95 -16.09
CA LEU A 206 0.00 15.56 -14.80
C LEU A 206 -0.69 14.20 -14.89
N GLY A 207 -1.37 13.91 -16.01
CA GLY A 207 -1.96 12.60 -16.27
C GLY A 207 -0.94 11.47 -16.39
N LYS A 208 0.29 11.76 -16.84
CA LYS A 208 1.40 10.78 -16.81
C LYS A 208 1.93 10.55 -15.40
N VAL A 209 2.01 11.61 -14.58
CA VAL A 209 2.39 11.50 -13.17
C VAL A 209 1.41 10.60 -12.43
N HIS A 210 0.10 10.84 -12.58
CA HIS A 210 -0.96 10.04 -11.97
C HIS A 210 -0.98 8.56 -12.40
N LYS A 211 -0.48 8.26 -13.59
CA LYS A 211 -0.44 6.87 -14.11
C LYS A 211 0.88 6.16 -13.80
N SER A 212 1.83 6.84 -13.17
CA SER A 212 3.15 6.26 -12.93
C SER A 212 3.10 5.24 -11.81
N ARG A 213 3.52 3.99 -12.08
CA ARG A 213 3.54 2.90 -11.08
C ARG A 213 4.94 2.45 -10.70
N GLU A 214 5.87 2.45 -11.65
CA GLU A 214 7.19 1.83 -11.46
C GLU A 214 8.33 2.84 -11.24
N ARG A 215 8.15 4.06 -11.76
CA ARG A 215 9.18 5.10 -11.79
C ARG A 215 8.67 6.39 -11.16
N LEU A 216 9.53 7.08 -10.42
CA LEU A 216 9.22 8.43 -9.99
C LEU A 216 9.18 9.33 -11.24
N PRO A 217 8.15 10.18 -11.40
CA PRO A 217 8.19 11.26 -12.37
C PRO A 217 9.33 12.21 -12.05
N PHE A 218 9.77 13.02 -13.02
CA PHE A 218 10.73 14.08 -12.74
C PHE A 218 10.23 15.03 -11.65
N LEU A 219 11.14 15.51 -10.79
CA LEU A 219 10.85 16.38 -9.65
C LEU A 219 9.89 17.54 -9.99
N ALA A 220 10.14 18.26 -11.08
CA ALA A 220 9.28 19.37 -11.48
C ALA A 220 7.85 18.92 -11.86
N SER A 221 7.70 17.72 -12.44
CA SER A 221 6.37 17.14 -12.72
C SER A 221 5.68 16.63 -11.46
N PHE A 222 6.46 16.07 -10.53
CA PHE A 222 5.99 15.64 -9.22
C PHE A 222 5.44 16.81 -8.40
N LEU A 223 6.24 17.88 -8.22
CA LEU A 223 5.82 19.06 -7.46
C LEU A 223 4.66 19.82 -8.11
N ALA A 224 4.59 19.83 -9.45
CA ALA A 224 3.44 20.37 -10.15
C ALA A 224 2.15 19.59 -9.87
N PHE A 225 2.25 18.26 -9.75
CA PHE A 225 1.10 17.43 -9.37
C PHE A 225 0.64 17.70 -7.94
N VAL A 226 1.57 17.78 -6.99
CA VAL A 226 1.29 18.12 -5.57
C VAL A 226 0.55 19.46 -5.46
N ARG A 227 1.02 20.50 -6.17
CA ARG A 227 0.32 21.80 -6.26
C ARG A 227 -1.04 21.68 -6.95
N GLY A 228 -1.13 20.86 -7.99
CA GLY A 228 -2.39 20.55 -8.67
C GLY A 228 -3.45 19.95 -7.74
N CYS A 229 -3.02 19.20 -6.73
CA CYS A 229 -3.88 18.68 -5.66
C CYS A 229 -4.24 19.74 -4.60
N GLY A 230 -3.74 20.98 -4.72
CA GLY A 230 -4.09 22.09 -3.83
C GLY A 230 -3.11 22.33 -2.68
N VAL A 231 -1.97 21.64 -2.64
CA VAL A 231 -0.91 21.93 -1.66
C VAL A 231 -0.19 23.21 -2.09
N ALA A 232 -0.43 24.29 -1.35
CA ALA A 232 0.11 25.62 -1.64
C ALA A 232 1.05 26.15 -0.54
N GLU A 233 1.05 25.54 0.64
CA GLU A 233 1.92 25.96 1.74
C GLU A 233 3.37 25.57 1.45
N LEU A 234 4.30 26.53 1.62
CA LEU A 234 5.72 26.31 1.34
C LEU A 234 6.32 25.18 2.20
N ALA A 235 5.94 25.10 3.47
CA ALA A 235 6.44 24.07 4.38
C ALA A 235 5.99 22.66 3.96
N GLU A 236 4.76 22.51 3.48
CA GLU A 236 4.28 21.24 2.94
C GLU A 236 4.97 20.90 1.62
N LEU A 237 5.13 21.87 0.72
CA LEU A 237 5.84 21.67 -0.55
C LEU A 237 7.29 21.24 -0.34
N ALA A 238 7.99 21.84 0.62
CA ALA A 238 9.35 21.46 1.01
C ALA A 238 9.39 20.01 1.53
N ALA A 239 8.41 19.60 2.34
CA ALA A 239 8.34 18.22 2.83
C ALA A 239 8.14 17.20 1.69
N TRP A 240 7.38 17.54 0.65
CA TRP A 240 7.22 16.74 -0.56
C TRP A 240 8.51 16.66 -1.39
N GLU A 241 9.22 17.78 -1.53
CA GLU A 241 10.53 17.84 -2.20
C GLU A 241 11.56 16.97 -1.46
N ASP A 242 11.68 17.11 -0.13
CA ASP A 242 12.63 16.37 0.68
C ASP A 242 12.39 14.85 0.60
N ALA A 243 11.12 14.42 0.67
CA ALA A 243 10.75 13.02 0.53
C ALA A 243 11.15 12.47 -0.85
N TYR A 244 10.89 13.24 -1.92
CA TYR A 244 11.30 12.88 -3.27
C TYR A 244 12.83 12.72 -3.39
N MET A 245 13.60 13.70 -2.90
CA MET A 245 15.06 13.67 -2.97
C MET A 245 15.66 12.53 -2.14
N ARG A 246 15.12 12.28 -0.94
CA ARG A 246 15.53 11.16 -0.08
C ARG A 246 15.42 9.81 -0.78
N ILE A 247 14.39 9.62 -1.60
CA ILE A 247 14.10 8.37 -2.30
C ILE A 247 14.86 8.25 -3.63
N GLU A 248 15.16 9.36 -4.31
CA GLU A 248 15.90 9.33 -5.59
C GLU A 248 17.43 9.26 -5.40
N MET A 249 17.97 9.93 -4.39
CA MET A 249 19.42 10.04 -4.16
C MET A 249 20.22 8.72 -3.93
N PRO A 250 19.64 7.61 -3.41
CA PRO A 250 20.38 6.33 -3.30
C PRO A 250 20.93 5.83 -4.65
N LYS A 251 20.31 6.21 -5.77
CA LYS A 251 20.75 5.82 -7.12
C LYS A 251 21.95 6.64 -7.65
N GLN A 252 22.18 7.86 -7.16
CA GLN A 252 23.29 8.69 -7.64
C GLN A 252 24.62 8.28 -7.02
N ARG A 253 24.64 7.87 -5.74
CA ARG A 253 25.87 7.37 -5.08
C ARG A 253 26.35 6.02 -5.65
N ALA A 254 25.43 5.17 -6.09
CA ALA A 254 25.76 3.88 -6.73
C ALA A 254 26.35 4.04 -8.14
N ARG A 255 26.03 5.11 -8.87
CA ARG A 255 26.57 5.40 -10.22
C ARG A 255 27.87 6.21 -10.20
N GLY A 256 28.22 6.85 -9.08
CA GLY A 256 29.44 7.64 -8.92
C GLY A 256 30.67 6.88 -8.38
N ARG A 257 30.56 5.58 -8.05
CA ARG A 257 31.68 4.72 -7.63
C ARG A 257 32.03 3.68 -8.69
N ALA A 258 32.38 4.12 -9.89
CA ALA A 258 33.35 3.38 -10.70
C ALA A 258 34.71 4.04 -10.43
N ILE A 259 35.41 3.56 -9.39
CA ILE A 259 36.80 3.94 -9.14
C ILE A 259 37.59 3.42 -10.35
N PRO A 260 38.34 4.26 -11.08
CA PRO A 260 39.26 3.75 -12.08
C PRO A 260 40.31 2.94 -11.34
N ASP A 261 40.38 1.66 -11.66
CA ASP A 261 41.39 0.75 -11.13
C ASP A 261 42.78 1.24 -11.58
N GLN A 262 43.46 1.96 -10.69
CA GLN A 262 44.84 2.44 -10.86
C GLN A 262 45.88 1.35 -10.50
N SER A 263 45.51 0.06 -10.53
CA SER A 263 46.47 -1.03 -10.32
C SER A 263 47.01 -1.60 -11.65
N LYS A 264 47.74 -0.79 -12.42
CA LYS A 264 48.68 -1.32 -13.42
C LYS A 264 49.82 -0.34 -13.71
N GLY A 265 50.58 -0.05 -12.66
CA GLY A 265 51.93 0.47 -12.74
C GLY A 265 52.94 -0.63 -12.44
N GLU A 266 53.70 -0.99 -13.47
CA GLU A 266 55.13 -1.36 -13.45
C GLU A 266 55.62 -2.68 -12.83
N GLY A 267 56.50 -3.33 -13.60
CA GLY A 267 57.27 -4.55 -13.29
C GLY A 267 56.90 -5.68 -14.23
N GLY A 268 57.75 -6.23 -15.09
CA GLY A 268 59.18 -6.10 -15.29
C GLY A 268 59.58 -7.15 -16.34
N TRP A 269 60.63 -6.84 -17.08
CA TRP A 269 61.38 -7.67 -18.01
C TRP A 269 61.34 -9.18 -17.74
N ASN A 270 61.04 -9.98 -18.77
CA ASN A 270 61.72 -11.24 -19.09
C ASN A 270 61.19 -11.83 -20.42
N SER A 271 61.94 -11.61 -21.51
CA SER A 271 62.05 -12.58 -22.61
C SER A 271 63.14 -13.59 -22.21
N PRO A 272 63.03 -14.89 -22.56
CA PRO A 272 63.79 -15.33 -23.75
C PRO A 272 63.19 -16.52 -24.56
N THR A 273 63.41 -16.44 -25.88
CA THR A 273 63.74 -17.49 -26.89
C THR A 273 62.97 -18.82 -27.02
N GLY A 274 62.25 -18.95 -28.16
CA GLY A 274 62.32 -20.05 -29.16
C GLY A 274 61.62 -21.40 -28.88
N PRO A 275 61.37 -22.28 -29.88
CA PRO A 275 61.88 -22.26 -31.26
C PRO A 275 60.82 -22.39 -32.39
N GLN A 276 61.35 -22.32 -33.61
CA GLN A 276 60.73 -22.36 -34.94
C GLN A 276 59.82 -23.56 -35.23
N SER A 277 58.82 -23.34 -36.11
CA SER A 277 58.24 -24.39 -36.94
C SER A 277 57.93 -23.89 -38.37
N VAL A 278 58.80 -24.28 -39.29
CA VAL A 278 58.51 -24.83 -40.64
C VAL A 278 57.34 -24.25 -41.44
N ARG A 279 57.63 -23.41 -42.44
CA ARG A 279 57.58 -23.76 -43.88
C ARG A 279 58.33 -22.73 -44.71
#